data_AF-A0A967WN56-F1
#
_entry.id   AF-A0A967WN56-F1
#
_cell.length_a   1.000
_cell.length_b   1.000
_cell.length_c   1.000
_cell.angle_alpha   90.00
_cell.angle_beta   90.00
_cell.angle_gamma   90.00
#
_symmetry.space_group_name_H-M   'P 1'
#
loop_
_entity.id
_entity.type
_entity.pdbx_description
1 polymer ?
#
loop_
_entity_poly.entity_id
_entity_poly.type
_entity_poly.pdbx_seq_one_letter_code
_entity_poly.pdbx_strand_id
1 'polypeptide(L)' 'VAYGTWGDVRPSIALGNALAEAGYGVRLIVTEDFADWVDETAVETHLLPVDKRDVMEDVSSRTHPLRVLL' A
#
# COMPACT_ATOMS: atom_id res chain seq x y z
N VAL A 1 5.91 -1.49 2.85
CA VAL A 1 4.43 -1.47 2.80
C VAL A 1 4.04 -0.28 1.94
N ALA A 2 3.21 -0.49 0.92
CA ALA A 2 2.73 0.57 0.04
C ALA A 2 1.19 0.60 0.07
N TYR A 3 0.63 1.78 0.37
CA TYR A 3 -0.80 2.01 0.53
C TYR A 3 -1.14 3.41 0.00
N GLY A 4 -2.28 3.55 -0.70
CA GLY A 4 -2.71 4.83 -1.25
C GLY A 4 -3.25 4.69 -2.67
N THR A 5 -2.96 5.68 -3.51
CA THR A 5 -3.23 5.68 -4.96
C THR A 5 -2.06 5.07 -5.74
N TRP A 6 -2.21 4.91 -7.05
CA TRP A 6 -1.11 4.44 -7.90
C TRP A 6 0.14 5.33 -7.81
N GLY A 7 -0.05 6.65 -7.67
CA GLY A 7 1.08 7.59 -7.53
C GLY A 7 1.91 7.33 -6.28
N ASP A 8 1.29 6.84 -5.21
CA ASP A 8 1.95 6.53 -3.94
C ASP A 8 2.67 5.17 -3.98
N VAL A 9 2.06 4.20 -4.68
CA VAL A 9 2.54 2.81 -4.69
C VAL A 9 3.65 2.57 -5.72
N ARG A 10 3.57 3.23 -6.88
CA ARG A 10 4.51 3.02 -7.99
C ARG A 10 5.99 3.23 -7.62
N PRO A 11 6.39 4.27 -6.86
CA PRO A 11 7.80 4.43 -6.45
C PRO A 11 8.30 3.28 -5.57
N SER A 12 7.43 2.72 -4.72
CA SER A 12 7.79 1.60 -3.84
C SER A 12 8.01 0.31 -4.63
N ILE A 13 7.20 0.06 -5.66
CA ILE A 13 7.39 -1.07 -6.59
C ILE A 13 8.73 -0.92 -7.33
N ALA A 14 9.00 0.27 -7.88
CA ALA A 14 10.25 0.52 -8.60
C ALA A 14 11.49 0.30 -7.72
N LEU A 15 11.45 0.77 -6.47
CA LEU A 15 12.52 0.52 -5.50
C LEU A 15 12.67 -0.96 -5.16
N GLY A 16 11.56 -1.67 -4.96
CA GLY A 16 11.57 -3.11 -4.70
C GLY A 16 12.27 -3.87 -5.82
N ASN A 17 11.93 -3.59 -7.08
CA ASN A 17 12.53 -4.23 -8.24
C ASN A 17 14.05 -3.98 -8.29
N ALA A 18 14.48 -2.74 -8.10
CA ALA A 18 15.91 -2.41 -8.11
C ALA A 18 16.68 -3.12 -6.99
N LEU A 19 16.08 -3.29 -5.80
CA LEU A 19 16.70 -4.03 -4.69
C LEU A 19 16.76 -5.53 -4.97
N ALA A 20 15.70 -6.11 -5.54
CA ALA A 20 15.68 -7.52 -5.92
C ALA A 20 16.72 -7.83 -7.00
N GLU A 21 16.82 -6.97 -8.03
CA GLU A 21 17.85 -7.08 -9.09
C GLU A 21 19.28 -6.96 -8.55
N ALA A 22 19.49 -6.15 -7.52
CA ALA A 22 20.77 -6.05 -6.82
C ALA A 22 21.09 -7.25 -5.90
N GLY A 23 20.20 -8.25 -5.83
CA GLY A 23 20.39 -9.47 -5.06
C GLY A 23 19.95 -9.39 -3.59
N TYR A 24 19.23 -8.33 -3.20
CA TYR A 24 18.69 -8.23 -1.85
C TYR A 24 17.36 -9.00 -1.72
N GLY A 25 17.19 -9.69 -0.60
CA GLY A 25 15.90 -10.28 -0.24
C GLY A 25 14.91 -9.19 0.14
N VAL A 26 13.96 -8.90 -0.73
CA VAL A 26 12.93 -7.88 -0.52
C VAL A 26 11.54 -8.48 -0.70
N ARG A 27 10.59 -7.99 0.09
CA ARG A 27 9.18 -8.33 -0.04
C ARG A 27 8.34 -7.06 -0.04
N LEU A 28 7.45 -6.94 -1.02
CA LEU A 28 6.49 -5.86 -1.09
C LEU A 28 5.18 -6.26 -0.41
N ILE A 29 4.74 -5.48 0.57
CA ILE A 29 3.40 -5.60 1.16
C ILE A 29 2.53 -4.49 0.57
N VAL A 30 1.43 -4.87 -0.06
CA VAL A 30 0.58 -3.96 -0.85
C VAL A 30 -0.89 -4.40 -0.77
N THR A 31 -1.85 -3.49 -0.89
CA THR A 31 -3.28 -3.86 -0.88
C THR A 31 -3.67 -4.66 -2.13
N GLU A 32 -4.69 -5.51 -2.00
CA GLU A 32 -5.22 -6.36 -3.08
C GLU A 32 -5.59 -5.59 -4.36
N ASP A 33 -6.03 -4.34 -4.27
CA ASP A 33 -6.34 -3.47 -5.43
C ASP A 33 -5.18 -3.31 -6.44
N PHE A 34 -3.95 -3.63 -6.02
CA PHE A 34 -2.77 -3.51 -6.86
C PHE A 34 -2.23 -4.86 -7.33
N ALA A 35 -2.94 -5.97 -7.07
CA ALA A 35 -2.51 -7.33 -7.41
C ALA A 35 -2.07 -7.44 -8.88
N ASP A 36 -2.93 -7.01 -9.81
CA ASP A 36 -2.66 -7.05 -11.25
C ASP A 36 -1.39 -6.29 -11.66
N TRP A 37 -1.02 -5.25 -10.92
CA TRP A 37 0.15 -4.42 -11.24
C TRP A 37 1.44 -4.91 -10.62
N VAL A 38 1.34 -5.77 -9.59
CA VAL A 38 2.52 -6.34 -8.93
C VAL A 38 2.80 -7.78 -9.36
N ASP A 39 1.84 -8.45 -10.02
CA ASP A 39 2.00 -9.80 -10.56
C ASP A 39 3.10 -9.89 -11.64
N GLU A 40 3.34 -8.78 -12.36
CA GLU A 40 4.39 -8.68 -13.37
C GLU A 40 5.79 -8.34 -12.80
N THR A 41 5.92 -8.21 -11.48
CA THR A 41 7.17 -7.74 -10.84
C THR A 41 8.07 -8.90 -10.41
N ALA A 42 9.40 -8.68 -10.40
CA ALA A 42 10.37 -9.66 -9.93
C ALA A 42 10.42 -9.79 -8.39
N VAL A 43 9.61 -9.00 -7.69
CA VAL A 43 9.61 -8.89 -6.23
C VAL A 43 8.57 -9.80 -5.64
N GLU A 44 8.94 -10.52 -4.57
CA GLU A 44 7.96 -11.28 -3.79
C GLU A 44 6.92 -10.33 -3.18
N THR A 45 5.64 -10.61 -3.41
CA THR A 45 4.53 -9.77 -2.97
C THR A 45 3.69 -10.48 -1.93
N HIS A 46 3.23 -9.71 -0.94
CA HIS A 46 2.22 -10.11 0.02
C HIS A 46 1.05 -9.16 -0.05
N LEU A 47 -0.09 -9.68 -0.49
CA LEU A 47 -1.33 -8.92 -0.59
C LEU A 47 -1.95 -8.75 0.79
N LEU A 48 -2.27 -7.52 1.11
CA LEU A 48 -2.93 -7.15 2.35
C LEU A 48 -4.44 -6.98 2.06
N PRO A 49 -5.29 -7.88 2.58
CA PRO A 49 -6.74 -7.74 2.44
C PRO A 49 -7.22 -6.59 3.33
N VAL A 50 -7.40 -5.43 2.74
CA VAL A 50 -7.85 -4.22 3.43
C VAL A 50 -9.01 -3.61 2.67
N ASP A 51 -10.15 -3.45 3.33
CA ASP A 51 -11.20 -2.58 2.83
C ASP A 51 -10.78 -1.12 3.07
N LYS A 52 -10.33 -0.46 2.01
CA LYS A 52 -9.88 0.94 2.07
C LYS A 52 -10.98 1.89 2.54
N ARG A 53 -12.26 1.56 2.30
CA ARG A 53 -13.39 2.40 2.74
C ARG A 53 -13.54 2.31 4.25
N ASP A 54 -13.50 1.09 4.79
CA ASP A 54 -13.59 0.86 6.23
C ASP A 54 -12.44 1.57 6.96
N VAL A 55 -11.20 1.46 6.44
CA VAL A 55 -10.05 2.19 6.99
C VAL A 55 -10.24 3.71 6.90
N MET A 56 -10.76 4.24 5.79
CA MET A 56 -11.00 5.67 5.61
C MET A 56 -12.09 6.19 6.55
N GLU A 57 -13.17 5.44 6.73
CA GLU A 57 -14.26 5.75 7.66
C GLU A 57 -13.76 5.75 9.11
N ASP A 58 -12.99 4.74 9.50
CA ASP A 58 -12.41 4.65 10.83
C ASP A 58 -11.47 5.82 11.12
N VAL A 59 -10.54 6.13 10.21
CA VAL A 59 -9.64 7.29 10.33
C VAL A 59 -10.43 8.60 10.36
N SER A 60 -11.42 8.77 9.49
CA SER A 60 -12.23 9.99 9.42
C SER A 60 -13.07 10.18 10.70
N SER A 61 -13.60 9.11 11.27
CA SER A 61 -14.37 9.14 12.52
C SER A 61 -13.54 9.55 13.74
N ARG A 62 -12.25 9.17 13.74
CA ARG A 62 -11.28 9.48 14.80
C ARG A 62 -10.61 10.84 14.64
N THR A 63 -10.49 11.32 13.40
CA THR A 63 -9.74 12.55 13.07
C THR A 63 -10.66 13.70 12.68
N HIS A 64 -11.98 13.55 12.84
CA HIS A 64 -12.94 14.57 12.46
C HIS A 64 -12.69 15.87 13.24
N PRO A 65 -12.27 16.97 12.57
CA PRO A 65 -11.84 18.19 13.26
C PRO A 65 -12.99 18.95 13.93
N LEU A 66 -14.24 18.51 13.76
CA LEU A 66 -15.44 19.12 14.34
C LEU A 66 -15.93 18.45 15.63
N ARG A 67 -15.15 17.55 16.25
CA ARG A 67 -15.40 17.07 17.64
C ARG A 67 -15.02 18.10 18.72
N VAL A 68 -15.22 19.40 18.46
CA VAL A 68 -15.12 20.43 19.50
C VAL A 68 -16.52 20.66 20.07
N LEU A 69 -16.80 19.97 21.17
CA LEU A 69 -17.74 20.29 22.26
C LEU A 69 -19.13 20.83 21.86
N LEU A 70 -20.15 19.95 21.93
CA LEU A 70 -21.44 20.30 22.51
C LEU A 70 -21.38 20.13 24.04
#